data_AF-A0AAU9VZC1-F1
#
_entry.id   AF-A0AAU9VZC1-F1
#
_cell.length_a   1.000
_cell.length_b   1.000
_cell.length_c   1.000
_cell.angle_alpha   90.00
_cell.angle_beta   90.00
_cell.angle_gamma   90.00
#
_symmetry.space_group_name_H-M   'P 1'
#
loop_
_entity.id
_entity.type
_entity.pdbx_description
1 polymer ?
#
loop_
_entity_poly.entity_id
_entity_poly.type
_entity_poly.pdbx_seq_one_letter_code
_entity_poly.pdbx_strand_id
1 'polypeptide(L)'
;MAASMIGESLESNSLSEKDSLSFEKQEESEGRRMVLFRKVMKKCLDKIMAAGSQEKFANCFSAMRDRNPAEFKSITEQLMEHLQNNIEKEIDLMIKQEDLVHFFNELDRIVAASNTEDSQPAWRPSGNPDKDVIDHVMQVKLAYKEQLKHILQQVENENEKLKDEVLPKREKLLESERRINEKTNDFGEAAEYCIENNSAVSSSLNLIKNIM
;
A
#
# COMPACT_ATOMS: atom_id res chain seq x y z
N MET A 1 -35.81 27.86 13.92
CA MET A 1 -34.49 27.74 14.57
C MET A 1 -33.74 26.67 13.79
N ALA A 2 -32.95 26.98 12.75
CA ALA A 2 -31.59 27.54 12.81
C ALA A 2 -30.75 26.84 13.90
N ALA A 3 -29.58 26.28 13.68
CA ALA A 3 -28.76 25.91 12.53
C ALA A 3 -27.58 25.12 13.14
N SER A 4 -26.99 24.21 12.36
CA SER A 4 -25.59 23.76 12.48
C SER A 4 -25.15 22.97 13.72
N MET A 5 -24.48 21.84 13.46
CA MET A 5 -23.25 21.35 14.12
C MET A 5 -23.24 19.81 14.14
N ILE A 6 -22.87 19.20 13.01
CA ILE A 6 -22.04 18.01 13.05
C ILE A 6 -20.84 18.37 12.18
N GLY A 7 -19.78 18.78 12.87
CA GLY A 7 -18.50 19.11 12.26
C GLY A 7 -17.90 17.90 11.60
N GLU A 8 -17.35 18.15 10.42
CA GLU A 8 -16.35 17.32 9.75
C GLU A 8 -15.25 16.94 10.73
N SER A 9 -14.91 15.65 10.78
CA SER A 9 -13.53 15.24 11.01
C SER A 9 -13.21 14.11 10.03
N LEU A 10 -12.93 14.53 8.79
CA LEU A 10 -12.07 13.80 7.87
C LEU A 10 -10.63 14.01 8.36
N GLU A 11 -10.27 13.31 9.44
CA GLU A 11 -8.87 13.20 9.84
C GLU A 11 -8.20 12.18 8.92
N SER A 12 -7.63 12.74 7.86
CA SER A 12 -6.27 12.48 7.39
C SER A 12 -5.77 11.05 7.58
N ASN A 13 -5.89 10.33 6.48
CA ASN A 13 -5.08 9.19 6.07
C ASN A 13 -3.60 9.44 6.42
N SER A 14 -3.16 8.97 7.60
CA SER A 14 -1.73 8.91 7.91
C SER A 14 -1.15 7.72 7.15
N LEU A 15 -0.75 7.98 5.90
CA LEU A 15 0.35 7.23 5.30
C LEU A 15 1.51 7.36 6.29
N SER A 16 1.76 6.29 7.03
CA SER A 16 2.96 6.13 7.83
C SER A 16 4.13 6.05 6.85
N GLU A 17 4.64 7.21 6.45
CA GLU A 17 6.03 7.42 6.05
C GLU A 17 6.93 7.02 7.23
N LYS A 18 7.08 5.71 7.42
CA LYS A 18 8.09 5.09 8.28
C LYS A 18 8.61 3.83 7.61
N ASP A 19 9.10 3.99 6.39
CA ASP A 19 10.29 3.28 5.93
C ASP A 19 11.43 4.29 5.86
N SER A 20 11.67 4.95 7.01
CA SER A 20 13.00 5.44 7.29
C SER A 20 13.86 4.20 7.45
N LEU A 21 14.60 3.86 6.38
CA LEU A 21 15.68 2.89 6.34
C LEU A 21 16.73 3.23 7.40
N SER A 22 16.42 2.92 8.66
CA SER A 22 17.42 2.68 9.68
C SER A 22 18.01 1.30 9.39
N PHE A 23 18.93 1.27 8.44
CA PHE A 23 19.88 0.17 8.30
C PHE A 23 20.77 0.19 9.56
N GLU A 24 20.26 -0.38 10.65
CA GLU A 24 21.14 -0.85 11.70
C GLU A 24 22.01 -1.93 11.07
N LYS A 25 23.29 -1.58 10.86
CA LYS A 25 24.29 -2.47 10.27
C LYS A 25 24.59 -3.56 11.30
N GLN A 26 23.70 -4.54 11.41
CA GLN A 26 24.00 -5.79 12.08
C GLN A 26 25.10 -6.46 11.25
N GLU A 27 26.19 -6.88 11.90
CA GLU A 27 27.17 -7.77 11.28
C GLU A 27 26.47 -9.11 10.99
N GLU A 28 25.79 -9.18 9.86
CA GLU A 28 25.19 -10.40 9.38
C GLU A 28 26.31 -11.39 9.02
N SER A 29 26.11 -12.66 9.37
CA SER A 29 27.03 -13.71 8.97
C SER A 29 27.03 -13.86 7.45
N GLU A 30 28.20 -14.21 6.89
CA GLU A 30 28.33 -14.36 5.44
C GLU A 30 27.51 -15.57 4.94
N GLY A 31 26.50 -15.30 4.11
CA GLY A 31 25.73 -16.32 3.42
C GLY A 31 26.50 -17.07 2.33
N ARG A 32 25.85 -18.08 1.73
CA ARG A 32 26.48 -18.98 0.75
C ARG A 32 27.05 -18.22 -0.44
N ARG A 33 26.31 -17.23 -0.97
CA ARG A 33 26.76 -16.43 -2.13
C ARG A 33 27.97 -15.56 -1.82
N MET A 34 28.00 -14.93 -0.65
CA MET A 34 29.13 -14.10 -0.22
C MET A 34 30.42 -14.92 -0.12
N VAL A 35 30.35 -16.10 0.49
CA VAL A 35 31.51 -17.02 0.58
C VAL A 35 32.00 -17.45 -0.80
N LEU A 36 31.08 -17.73 -1.73
CA LEU A 36 31.42 -18.06 -3.11
C LEU A 36 32.07 -16.87 -3.82
N PHE A 37 31.55 -15.67 -3.65
CA PHE A 37 32.11 -14.44 -4.22
C PHE A 37 33.55 -14.24 -3.74
N ARG A 38 33.81 -14.28 -2.42
CA ARG A 38 35.17 -14.18 -1.86
C ARG A 38 36.11 -15.24 -2.43
N LYS A 39 35.64 -16.49 -2.53
CA LYS A 39 36.43 -17.58 -3.13
C LYS A 39 36.78 -17.31 -4.58
N VAL A 40 35.85 -16.80 -5.38
CA VAL A 40 36.09 -16.47 -6.80
C VAL A 40 37.06 -15.31 -6.93
N MET A 41 36.89 -14.25 -6.14
CA MET A 41 37.78 -13.08 -6.14
C MET A 41 39.20 -13.45 -5.74
N LYS A 42 39.36 -14.23 -4.65
CA LYS A 42 40.66 -14.75 -4.23
C LYS A 42 41.33 -15.60 -5.31
N LYS A 43 40.59 -16.53 -5.91
CA LYS A 43 41.10 -17.37 -7.01
C LYS A 43 41.50 -16.55 -8.24
N CYS A 44 40.80 -15.45 -8.51
CA CYS A 44 41.15 -14.52 -9.58
C CYS A 44 42.47 -13.81 -9.28
N LEU A 45 42.62 -13.30 -8.05
CA LEU A 45 43.86 -12.68 -7.58
C LEU A 45 45.04 -13.65 -7.64
N ASP A 46 44.87 -14.89 -7.15
CA ASP A 46 45.90 -15.93 -7.21
C ASP A 46 46.39 -16.17 -8.65
N LYS A 47 45.46 -16.15 -9.63
CA LYS A 47 45.80 -16.30 -11.05
C LYS A 47 46.56 -15.09 -11.59
N ILE A 48 46.19 -13.88 -11.19
CA ILE A 48 46.90 -12.65 -11.59
C ILE A 48 48.33 -12.68 -11.02
N MET A 49 48.47 -13.01 -9.75
CA MET A 49 49.76 -13.13 -9.06
C MET A 49 50.65 -14.20 -9.68
N ALA A 50 50.09 -15.38 -10.02
CA ALA A 50 50.82 -16.45 -10.71
C ALA A 50 51.23 -16.04 -12.13
N ALA A 51 50.42 -15.25 -12.83
CA ALA A 51 50.74 -14.77 -14.16
C ALA A 51 51.90 -13.76 -14.14
N GLY A 52 52.04 -12.96 -13.08
CA GLY A 52 53.12 -12.00 -12.85
C GLY A 52 54.35 -12.61 -12.17
N SER A 53 54.71 -13.86 -12.47
CA SER A 53 55.83 -14.54 -11.80
C SER A 53 57.13 -13.75 -11.86
N GLN A 54 57.93 -13.88 -10.79
CA GLN A 54 59.24 -13.24 -10.67
C GLN A 54 60.17 -13.55 -11.85
N GLU A 55 60.05 -14.74 -12.44
CA GLU A 55 60.80 -15.15 -13.63
C GLU A 55 60.47 -14.29 -14.86
N LYS A 56 59.19 -13.98 -15.09
CA LYS A 56 58.78 -13.10 -16.20
C LYS A 56 59.30 -11.69 -15.99
N PHE A 57 59.23 -11.18 -14.76
CA PHE A 57 59.82 -9.88 -14.41
C PHE A 57 61.34 -9.87 -14.62
N ALA A 58 62.03 -10.91 -14.17
CA ALA A 58 63.47 -11.06 -14.33
C ALA A 58 63.92 -11.13 -15.80
N ASN A 59 63.10 -11.74 -16.66
CA ASN A 59 63.36 -11.83 -18.10
C ASN A 59 63.17 -10.48 -18.82
N CYS A 60 62.19 -9.68 -18.41
CA CYS A 60 61.96 -8.34 -18.96
C CYS A 60 63.05 -7.33 -18.54
N PHE A 61 63.66 -7.49 -17.37
CA PHE A 61 64.64 -6.56 -16.81
C PHE A 61 66.02 -7.22 -16.57
N SER A 62 66.48 -8.00 -17.54
CA SER A 62 67.73 -8.78 -17.45
C SER A 62 68.97 -7.93 -17.11
N ALA A 63 69.14 -6.77 -17.75
CA ALA A 63 70.27 -5.87 -17.48
C ALA A 63 70.31 -5.34 -16.04
N MET A 64 69.15 -5.12 -15.41
CA MET A 64 69.06 -4.64 -14.02
C MET A 64 69.30 -5.79 -13.04
N ARG A 65 68.71 -6.96 -13.33
CA ARG A 65 68.90 -8.20 -12.56
C ARG A 65 70.38 -8.60 -12.48
N ASP A 66 71.07 -8.59 -13.62
CA ASP A 66 72.47 -9.05 -13.69
C ASP A 66 73.43 -8.08 -12.97
N ARG A 67 73.07 -6.79 -12.90
CA ARG A 67 73.85 -5.78 -12.18
C ARG A 67 73.68 -5.87 -10.66
N ASN A 68 72.47 -6.14 -10.17
CA ASN A 68 72.21 -6.28 -8.75
C ASN A 68 71.04 -7.26 -8.48
N PRO A 69 71.32 -8.57 -8.40
CA PRO A 69 70.29 -9.60 -8.31
C PRO A 69 69.56 -9.61 -6.96
N ALA A 70 70.24 -9.24 -5.87
CA ALA A 70 69.66 -9.23 -4.53
C ALA A 70 68.62 -8.12 -4.37
N GLU A 71 68.97 -6.88 -4.76
CA GLU A 71 68.03 -5.75 -4.71
C GLU A 71 66.88 -5.93 -5.69
N PHE A 72 67.16 -6.43 -6.90
CA PHE A 72 66.10 -6.69 -7.89
C PHE A 72 65.06 -7.71 -7.39
N LYS A 73 65.52 -8.77 -6.72
CA LYS A 73 64.66 -9.76 -6.08
C LYS A 73 63.80 -9.13 -4.99
N SER A 74 64.41 -8.36 -4.09
CA SER A 74 63.72 -7.65 -3.00
C SER A 74 62.63 -6.70 -3.52
N ILE A 75 62.94 -5.89 -4.54
CA ILE A 75 61.97 -4.95 -5.15
C ILE A 75 60.80 -5.69 -5.79
N THR A 76 61.08 -6.80 -6.51
CA THR A 76 60.02 -7.57 -7.18
C THR A 76 59.11 -8.24 -6.16
N GLU A 77 59.66 -8.79 -5.07
CA GLU A 77 58.88 -9.38 -3.98
C GLU A 77 57.98 -8.33 -3.30
N GLN A 78 58.55 -7.17 -2.96
CA GLN A 78 57.80 -6.07 -2.35
C GLN A 78 56.68 -5.56 -3.26
N LEU A 79 56.94 -5.43 -4.56
CA LEU A 79 55.92 -5.00 -5.53
C LEU A 79 54.74 -5.97 -5.56
N MET A 80 55.04 -7.27 -5.63
CA MET A 80 54.00 -8.30 -5.69
C MET A 80 53.21 -8.37 -4.38
N GLU A 81 53.88 -8.32 -3.22
CA GLU A 81 53.22 -8.29 -1.92
C GLU A 81 52.33 -7.04 -1.75
N HIS A 82 52.84 -5.87 -2.09
CA HIS A 82 52.06 -4.63 -2.03
C HIS A 82 50.87 -4.67 -2.98
N LEU A 83 51.04 -5.18 -4.20
CA LEU A 83 49.95 -5.31 -5.16
C LEU A 83 48.84 -6.22 -4.61
N GLN A 84 49.21 -7.40 -4.10
CA GLN A 84 48.27 -8.34 -3.51
C GLN A 84 47.52 -7.70 -2.34
N ASN A 85 48.26 -7.14 -1.37
CA ASN A 85 47.66 -6.54 -0.17
C ASN A 85 46.73 -5.37 -0.51
N ASN A 86 47.09 -4.53 -1.48
CA ASN A 86 46.26 -3.41 -1.90
C ASN A 86 44.97 -3.90 -2.58
N ILE A 87 45.05 -4.90 -3.45
CA ILE A 87 43.87 -5.47 -4.10
C ILE A 87 42.95 -6.15 -3.07
N GLU A 88 43.49 -6.94 -2.14
CA GLU A 88 42.69 -7.60 -1.09
C GLU A 88 41.97 -6.56 -0.21
N LYS A 89 42.67 -5.51 0.21
CA LYS A 89 42.08 -4.40 0.97
C LYS A 89 40.99 -3.68 0.19
N GLU A 90 41.21 -3.42 -1.10
CA GLU A 90 40.24 -2.75 -1.95
C GLU A 90 38.97 -3.60 -2.13
N ILE A 91 39.13 -4.91 -2.33
CA ILE A 91 37.99 -5.84 -2.40
C ILE A 91 37.20 -5.81 -1.09
N ASP A 92 37.86 -5.87 0.06
CA ASP A 92 37.20 -5.81 1.36
C ASP A 92 36.52 -4.45 1.61
N LEU A 93 37.12 -3.37 1.13
CA LEU A 93 36.54 -2.03 1.21
C LEU A 93 35.26 -1.94 0.38
N MET A 94 35.29 -2.39 -0.88
CA MET A 94 34.11 -2.41 -1.75
C MET A 94 32.98 -3.27 -1.18
N ILE A 95 33.31 -4.46 -0.64
CA ILE A 95 32.32 -5.33 0.03
C ILE A 95 31.61 -4.58 1.17
N LYS A 96 32.35 -3.79 1.95
CA LYS A 96 31.79 -3.01 3.08
C LYS A 96 31.02 -1.76 2.64
N GLN A 97 31.48 -1.10 1.58
CA GLN A 97 30.87 0.12 1.05
C GLN A 97 29.55 -0.16 0.35
N GLU A 98 29.50 -1.21 -0.46
CA GLU A 98 28.31 -1.63 -1.21
C GLU A 98 27.39 -2.56 -0.40
N ASP A 99 27.76 -2.86 0.85
CA ASP A 99 27.01 -3.72 1.76
C ASP A 99 26.65 -5.10 1.16
N LEU A 100 27.60 -5.66 0.40
CA LEU A 100 27.37 -6.87 -0.41
C LEU A 100 26.96 -8.08 0.44
N VAL A 101 27.41 -8.15 1.69
CA VAL A 101 27.02 -9.23 2.62
C VAL A 101 25.51 -9.23 2.81
N HIS A 102 24.93 -8.08 3.11
CA HIS A 102 23.48 -7.92 3.30
C HIS A 102 22.72 -8.25 2.01
N PHE A 103 23.10 -7.67 0.87
CA PHE A 103 22.39 -7.91 -0.39
C PHE A 103 22.48 -9.37 -0.86
N PHE A 104 23.61 -10.05 -0.66
CA PHE A 104 23.71 -11.47 -0.98
C PHE A 104 22.88 -12.34 -0.04
N ASN A 105 22.83 -12.00 1.25
CA ASN A 105 21.98 -12.69 2.22
C ASN A 105 20.49 -12.51 1.89
N GLU A 106 20.08 -11.28 1.56
CA GLU A 106 18.70 -10.98 1.17
C GLU A 106 18.32 -11.71 -0.12
N LEU A 107 19.23 -11.77 -1.11
CA LEU A 107 19.01 -12.57 -2.31
C LEU A 107 18.86 -14.07 -1.99
N ASP A 108 19.66 -14.60 -1.05
CA ASP A 108 19.52 -15.99 -0.60
C ASP A 108 18.17 -16.22 0.10
N ARG A 109 17.67 -15.26 0.89
CA ARG A 109 16.33 -15.31 1.50
C ARG A 109 15.22 -15.28 0.44
N ILE A 110 15.29 -14.39 -0.54
CA ILE A 110 14.31 -14.29 -1.64
C ILE A 110 14.26 -15.60 -2.44
N VAL A 111 15.42 -16.18 -2.76
CA VAL A 111 15.48 -17.45 -3.48
C VAL A 111 14.91 -18.60 -2.65
N ALA A 112 15.17 -18.62 -1.34
CA ALA A 112 14.59 -19.62 -0.45
C ALA A 112 13.06 -19.46 -0.27
N ALA A 113 12.55 -18.22 -0.30
CA ALA A 113 11.13 -17.92 -0.22
C ALA A 113 10.37 -18.14 -1.54
N SER A 114 11.08 -18.17 -2.67
CA SER A 114 10.47 -18.42 -3.98
C SER A 114 10.02 -19.88 -4.11
N ASN A 115 8.75 -20.11 -4.47
CA ASN A 115 8.22 -21.44 -4.73
C ASN A 115 8.92 -22.06 -5.95
N THR A 116 9.78 -23.04 -5.72
CA THR A 116 10.49 -23.78 -6.78
C THR A 116 9.59 -24.71 -7.61
N GLU A 117 8.32 -24.85 -7.23
CA GLU A 117 7.35 -25.73 -7.90
C GLU A 117 6.73 -25.10 -9.15
N ASP A 118 6.73 -23.77 -9.24
CA ASP A 118 6.25 -23.06 -10.42
C ASP A 118 7.32 -23.09 -11.52
N SER A 119 7.18 -24.04 -12.44
CA SER A 119 8.04 -24.18 -13.65
C SER A 119 7.90 -23.02 -14.64
N GLN A 120 7.02 -22.05 -14.36
CA GLN A 120 6.81 -20.91 -15.22
C GLN A 120 7.91 -19.86 -15.03
N PRO A 121 8.41 -19.24 -16.12
CA PRO A 121 9.35 -18.14 -16.02
C PRO A 121 8.76 -17.01 -15.15
N ALA A 122 9.51 -16.59 -14.14
CA ALA A 122 9.14 -15.43 -13.33
C ALA A 122 9.03 -14.17 -14.22
N TRP A 123 8.05 -13.31 -13.90
CA TRP A 123 7.82 -12.05 -14.62
C TRP A 123 9.10 -11.20 -14.70
N ARG A 124 9.29 -10.50 -15.82
CA ARG A 124 10.37 -9.54 -16.05
C ARG A 124 9.79 -8.27 -16.65
N PRO A 125 10.33 -7.09 -16.33
CA PRO A 125 9.90 -5.84 -16.94
C PRO A 125 9.93 -5.94 -18.46
N SER A 126 8.82 -5.57 -19.09
CA SER A 126 8.64 -5.67 -20.54
C SER A 126 9.45 -4.61 -21.31
N GLY A 127 9.94 -3.59 -20.60
CA GLY A 127 10.56 -2.41 -21.18
C GLY A 127 9.54 -1.34 -21.59
N ASN A 128 8.25 -1.59 -21.35
CA ASN A 128 7.19 -0.60 -21.48
C ASN A 128 6.69 -0.20 -20.08
N PRO A 129 7.02 1.02 -19.60
CA PRO A 129 6.64 1.47 -18.26
C PRO A 129 5.14 1.40 -17.98
N ASP A 130 4.29 1.72 -18.96
CA ASP A 130 2.83 1.73 -18.76
C ASP A 130 2.31 0.32 -18.42
N LYS A 131 2.82 -0.70 -19.13
CA LYS A 131 2.44 -2.09 -18.89
C LYS A 131 2.99 -2.59 -17.55
N ASP A 132 4.25 -2.28 -17.27
CA ASP A 132 4.92 -2.76 -16.06
C ASP A 132 4.29 -2.16 -14.79
N VAL A 133 3.87 -0.89 -14.85
CA VAL A 133 3.14 -0.23 -13.75
C VAL A 133 1.75 -0.85 -13.57
N ILE A 134 1.04 -1.14 -14.66
CA ILE A 134 -0.28 -1.80 -14.57
C ILE A 134 -0.14 -3.15 -13.87
N ASP A 135 0.83 -3.98 -14.28
CA ASP A 135 1.06 -5.31 -13.70
C ASP A 135 1.41 -5.20 -12.21
N HIS A 136 2.29 -4.26 -11.84
CA HIS A 136 2.70 -4.04 -10.45
C HIS A 136 1.52 -3.60 -9.56
N VAL A 137 0.71 -2.65 -10.04
CA VAL A 137 -0.36 -2.02 -9.25
C VAL A 137 -1.65 -2.84 -9.26
N MET A 138 -1.79 -3.80 -10.17
CA MET A 138 -3.01 -4.60 -10.34
C MET A 138 -3.46 -5.28 -9.05
N GLN A 139 -2.53 -5.87 -8.29
CA GLN A 139 -2.87 -6.57 -7.05
C GLN A 139 -3.49 -5.65 -6.00
N VAL A 140 -2.92 -4.45 -5.84
CA VAL A 140 -3.47 -3.42 -4.93
C VAL A 140 -4.85 -2.96 -5.39
N LYS A 141 -5.04 -2.74 -6.70
CA LYS A 141 -6.34 -2.35 -7.26
C LYS A 141 -7.40 -3.44 -7.09
N LEU A 142 -7.03 -4.71 -7.21
CA LEU A 142 -7.93 -5.84 -6.99
C LEU A 142 -8.38 -5.91 -5.52
N ALA A 143 -7.46 -5.74 -4.58
CA ALA A 143 -7.79 -5.67 -3.15
C ALA A 143 -8.76 -4.52 -2.85
N TYR A 144 -8.50 -3.33 -3.40
CA TYR A 144 -9.37 -2.17 -3.21
C TYR A 144 -10.76 -2.35 -3.85
N LYS A 145 -10.81 -2.95 -5.04
CA LYS A 145 -12.08 -3.31 -5.71
C LYS A 145 -12.93 -4.22 -4.83
N GLU A 146 -12.32 -5.19 -4.16
CA GLU A 146 -13.06 -6.11 -3.30
C GLU A 146 -13.59 -5.43 -2.04
N GLN A 147 -12.79 -4.55 -1.42
CA GLN A 147 -13.25 -3.72 -0.30
C GLN A 147 -14.45 -2.84 -0.69
N LEU A 148 -14.38 -2.16 -1.84
CA LEU A 148 -15.48 -1.32 -2.32
C LEU A 148 -16.76 -2.11 -2.59
N LYS A 149 -16.65 -3.32 -3.15
CA LYS A 149 -17.81 -4.19 -3.34
C LYS A 149 -18.46 -4.56 -2.01
N HIS A 150 -17.67 -4.88 -1.00
CA HIS A 150 -18.20 -5.18 0.33
C HIS A 150 -18.95 -3.99 0.92
N ILE A 151 -18.39 -2.78 0.81
CA ILE A 151 -19.05 -1.55 1.28
C ILE A 151 -20.35 -1.31 0.51
N LEU A 152 -20.33 -1.46 -0.82
CA LEU A 152 -21.51 -1.30 -1.65
C LEU A 152 -22.62 -2.26 -1.23
N GLN A 153 -22.30 -3.54 -1.05
CA GLN A 153 -23.25 -4.55 -0.62
C GLN A 153 -23.85 -4.24 0.76
N GLN A 154 -23.03 -3.71 1.68
CA GLN A 154 -23.51 -3.30 3.00
C GLN A 154 -24.53 -2.15 2.88
N VAL A 155 -24.20 -1.11 2.12
CA VAL A 155 -25.08 0.05 1.93
C VAL A 155 -26.38 -0.33 1.22
N GLU A 156 -26.31 -1.19 0.20
CA GLU A 156 -27.51 -1.69 -0.50
C GLU A 156 -28.43 -2.47 0.45
N ASN A 157 -27.87 -3.33 1.29
CA ASN A 157 -28.64 -4.07 2.29
C ASN A 157 -29.28 -3.17 3.35
N GLU A 158 -28.56 -2.14 3.81
CA GLU A 158 -29.11 -1.15 4.74
C GLU A 158 -30.24 -0.34 4.10
N ASN A 159 -30.08 0.06 2.84
CA ASN A 159 -31.09 0.82 2.11
C ASN A 159 -32.37 0.00 1.87
N GLU A 160 -32.25 -1.28 1.50
CA GLU A 160 -33.44 -2.15 1.38
C GLU A 160 -34.15 -2.33 2.73
N LYS A 161 -33.41 -2.52 3.84
CA LYS A 161 -34.02 -2.55 5.19
C LYS A 161 -34.76 -1.27 5.53
N LEU A 162 -34.16 -0.11 5.25
CA LEU A 162 -34.78 1.18 5.50
C LEU A 162 -36.03 1.40 4.63
N LYS A 163 -35.98 0.97 3.37
CA LYS A 163 -37.12 1.02 2.45
C LYS A 163 -38.27 0.16 2.94
N ASP A 164 -37.99 -1.07 3.38
CA ASP A 164 -38.97 -1.98 3.97
C ASP A 164 -39.59 -1.42 5.26
N GLU A 165 -38.85 -0.62 6.02
CA GLU A 165 -39.36 0.03 7.22
C GLU A 165 -40.19 1.29 6.91
N VAL A 166 -39.75 2.11 5.94
CA VAL A 166 -40.33 3.43 5.65
C VAL A 166 -41.59 3.33 4.79
N LEU A 167 -41.64 2.44 3.79
CA LEU A 167 -42.79 2.35 2.88
C LEU A 167 -44.10 2.01 3.61
N PRO A 168 -44.16 0.99 4.50
CA PRO A 168 -45.39 0.68 5.23
C PRO A 168 -45.80 1.79 6.20
N LYS A 169 -44.82 2.51 6.78
CA LYS A 169 -45.10 3.67 7.63
C LYS A 169 -45.73 4.81 6.83
N ARG A 170 -45.24 5.07 5.62
CA ARG A 170 -45.84 6.06 4.71
C ARG A 170 -47.26 5.69 4.32
N GLU A 171 -47.52 4.42 4.01
CA GLU A 171 -48.87 3.94 3.70
C GLU A 171 -49.84 4.13 4.88
N LYS A 172 -49.43 3.74 6.09
CA LYS A 172 -50.23 3.97 7.31
C LYS A 172 -50.49 5.45 7.59
N LEU A 173 -49.52 6.32 7.31
CA LEU A 173 -49.66 7.76 7.49
C LEU A 173 -50.71 8.33 6.53
N LEU A 174 -50.67 7.95 5.25
CA LEU A 174 -51.66 8.38 4.25
C LEU A 174 -53.07 7.89 4.60
N GLU A 175 -53.21 6.66 5.09
CA GLU A 175 -54.50 6.13 5.52
C GLU A 175 -55.03 6.87 6.76
N SER A 176 -54.15 7.18 7.72
CA SER A 176 -54.54 7.99 8.87
C SER A 176 -54.93 9.42 8.48
N GLU A 177 -54.24 10.03 7.53
CA GLU A 177 -54.54 11.36 6.99
C GLU A 177 -55.93 11.37 6.32
N ARG A 178 -56.22 10.38 5.47
CA ARG A 178 -57.55 10.20 4.85
C ARG A 178 -58.65 10.12 5.91
N ARG A 179 -58.49 9.27 6.92
CA ARG A 179 -59.48 9.10 8.01
C ARG A 179 -59.70 10.35 8.83
N ILE A 180 -58.64 11.14 9.07
CA ILE A 180 -58.77 12.44 9.76
C ILE A 180 -59.55 13.39 8.88
N ASN A 181 -59.23 13.48 7.58
CA ASN A 181 -59.89 14.39 6.66
C ASN A 181 -61.38 14.06 6.48
N GLU A 182 -61.73 12.77 6.37
CA GLU A 182 -63.13 12.31 6.35
C GLU A 182 -63.88 12.76 7.62
N LYS A 183 -63.32 12.49 8.81
CA LYS A 183 -63.94 12.91 10.08
C LYS A 183 -64.04 14.42 10.21
N THR A 184 -63.02 15.16 9.77
CA THR A 184 -63.05 16.63 9.78
C THR A 184 -64.15 17.15 8.86
N ASN A 185 -64.38 16.52 7.71
CA ASN A 185 -65.50 16.84 6.83
C ASN A 185 -66.85 16.53 7.50
N ASP A 186 -67.02 15.33 8.08
CA ASP A 186 -68.25 14.94 8.79
C ASP A 186 -68.58 15.91 9.94
N PHE A 187 -67.57 16.32 10.72
CA PHE A 187 -67.74 17.32 11.77
C PHE A 187 -68.06 18.71 11.22
N GLY A 188 -67.49 19.08 10.07
CA GLY A 188 -67.82 20.30 9.35
C GLY A 188 -69.31 20.33 8.95
N GLU A 189 -69.78 19.27 8.30
CA GLU A 189 -71.19 19.11 7.90
C GLU A 189 -72.14 19.14 9.11
N ALA A 190 -71.79 18.43 10.19
CA ALA A 190 -72.60 18.43 11.41
C ALA A 190 -72.64 19.81 12.08
N ALA A 191 -71.53 20.55 12.07
CA ALA A 191 -71.45 21.90 12.60
C ALA A 191 -72.31 22.88 11.77
N GLU A 192 -72.25 22.80 10.44
CA GLU A 192 -73.11 23.57 9.54
C GLU A 192 -74.59 23.29 9.81
N TYR A 193 -74.99 22.01 9.91
CA TYR A 193 -76.36 21.61 10.25
C TYR A 193 -76.83 22.20 11.60
N CYS A 194 -75.97 22.21 12.62
CA CYS A 194 -76.29 22.80 13.93
C CYS A 194 -76.47 24.32 13.85
N ILE A 195 -75.64 25.01 13.06
CA ILE A 195 -75.75 26.46 12.84
C ILE A 195 -77.06 26.78 12.13
N GLU A 196 -77.39 26.04 11.06
CA GLU A 196 -78.63 26.21 10.32
C GLU A 196 -79.86 26.00 11.21
N ASN A 197 -79.93 24.89 11.95
CA ASN A 197 -81.04 24.63 12.86
C ASN A 197 -81.18 25.67 13.97
N ASN A 198 -80.06 26.13 14.55
CA ASN A 198 -80.10 27.18 15.58
C ASN A 198 -80.61 28.51 14.99
N SER A 199 -80.21 28.85 13.77
CA SER A 199 -80.73 30.03 13.06
C SER A 199 -82.23 29.92 12.75
N ALA A 200 -82.73 28.72 12.41
CA ALA A 200 -84.14 28.44 12.16
C ALA A 200 -84.98 28.52 13.45
N VAL A 201 -84.46 28.00 14.57
CA VAL A 201 -85.09 28.08 15.89
C VAL A 201 -85.13 29.54 16.39
N SER A 202 -84.05 30.29 16.23
CA SER A 202 -84.00 31.73 16.56
C SER A 202 -85.01 32.53 15.74
N SER A 203 -85.10 32.26 14.43
CA SER A 203 -86.09 32.90 13.55
C SER A 203 -87.53 32.56 13.95
N SER A 204 -87.80 31.32 14.34
CA SER A 204 -89.11 30.86 14.81
C SER A 204 -89.49 31.50 16.16
N LEU A 205 -88.54 31.62 17.10
CA LEU A 205 -88.74 32.29 18.39
C LEU A 205 -89.02 33.80 18.22
N ASN A 206 -88.36 34.46 17.27
CA ASN A 206 -88.63 35.86 16.95
C ASN A 206 -90.02 36.04 16.32
N LEU A 207 -90.49 35.09 15.51
CA LEU A 207 -91.83 35.11 14.97
C LEU A 207 -92.90 34.94 16.06
N ILE A 208 -92.69 34.04 17.02
CA ILE A 208 -93.59 33.83 18.17
C ILE A 208 -93.63 35.08 19.07
N LYS A 209 -92.48 35.72 19.31
CA LYS A 209 -92.41 36.99 20.06
C LYS A 209 -93.12 38.17 19.38
N ASN A 210 -93.29 38.14 18.06
CA ASN A 210 -94.02 39.18 17.32
C ASN A 210 -95.53 38.92 17.24
N ILE A 211 -96.01 37.76 17.68
CA ILE A 211 -97.43 37.37 17.67
C ILE A 211 -98.06 37.48 19.07
N MET A 212 -97.25 37.56 20.14
CA MET A 212 -97.68 37.75 21.53
C MET A 212 -97.46 39.21 21.96
#